data_AF-A0A356WVE4-F1
#
_entry.id   AF-A0A356WVE4-F1
#
_cell.length_a   1.000
_cell.length_b   1.000
_cell.length_c   1.000
_cell.angle_alpha   90.00
_cell.angle_beta   90.00
_cell.angle_gamma   90.00
#
_symmetry.space_group_name_H-M   'P 1'
#
loop_
_entity.id
_entity.type
_entity.pdbx_description
1 polymer ?
#
loop_
_entity_poly.entity_id
_entity_poly.type
_entity_poly.pdbx_seq_one_letter_code
_entity_poly.pdbx_strand_id
1 'polypeptide(L)'
;YARYSKLDNYIDYYYGCLLPSSAYLHLFDVVPYNGGFLLVVPNRQNPVELEPVIPQQKLLKVYREHLEFLKISKLDNVGDLNKAIRTNKISEIIQVSEAYQANEIADIAKEITERYNDGLRVVLISGPSSSGKTTFRKRLEV
;
A
#
# COMPACT_ATOMS: atom_id res chain seq x y z
N TYR A 1 9.34 26.30 21.10
CA TYR A 1 9.13 27.21 19.96
C TYR A 1 8.69 26.38 18.76
N ALA A 2 7.57 26.73 18.12
CA ALA A 2 7.14 26.11 16.86
C ALA A 2 7.64 26.98 15.69
N ARG A 3 8.23 26.35 14.66
CA ARG A 3 8.71 27.04 13.45
C ARG A 3 7.71 26.79 12.32
N TYR A 4 7.13 27.86 11.80
CA TYR A 4 6.25 27.83 10.64
C TYR A 4 7.05 28.13 9.38
N SER A 5 6.71 27.46 8.28
CA SER A 5 7.29 27.66 6.97
C SER A 5 6.19 27.98 5.96
N LYS A 6 6.49 28.84 4.98
CA LYS A 6 5.55 29.28 3.96
C LYS A 6 6.10 28.95 2.58
N LEU A 7 5.28 28.31 1.76
CA LEU A 7 5.54 28.10 0.33
C LEU A 7 4.37 28.73 -0.43
N ASP A 8 4.64 29.78 -1.19
CA ASP A 8 3.62 30.62 -1.82
C ASP A 8 2.53 31.05 -0.83
N ASN A 9 1.29 30.59 -0.98
CA ASN A 9 0.18 30.92 -0.08
C ASN A 9 -0.09 29.86 0.99
N TYR A 10 0.69 28.77 1.00
CA TYR A 10 0.52 27.67 1.94
C TYR A 10 1.47 27.82 3.13
N ILE A 11 0.92 27.80 4.35
CA ILE A 11 1.67 27.92 5.60
C ILE A 11 1.47 26.64 6.40
N ASP A 12 2.57 26.04 6.84
CA ASP A 12 2.54 24.82 7.63
C ASP A 12 3.72 24.74 8.61
N TYR A 13 3.70 23.77 9.52
CA TYR A 13 4.78 23.49 10.45
C TYR A 13 5.36 22.09 10.22
N TYR A 14 6.68 21.97 10.33
CA TYR A 14 7.38 20.72 10.02
C TYR A 14 8.30 20.35 11.17
N TYR A 15 8.37 19.05 11.48
CA TYR A 15 9.16 18.51 12.60
C TYR A 15 10.67 18.45 12.31
N GLY A 16 11.11 18.80 11.11
CA GLY A 16 12.51 18.76 10.67
C GLY A 16 12.98 20.08 10.08
N CYS A 17 14.27 20.16 9.78
CA CYS A 17 14.83 21.30 9.05
C CYS A 17 14.37 21.25 7.60
N LEU A 18 13.84 22.37 7.11
CA LEU A 18 13.59 22.58 5.68
C LEU A 18 14.72 23.37 5.05
N LEU A 19 14.86 23.21 3.73
CA LEU A 19 15.71 24.07 2.92
C LEU A 19 15.18 25.52 2.97
N PRO A 20 16.06 26.53 2.88
CA PRO A 20 15.63 27.94 2.89
C PRO A 20 14.68 28.31 1.75
N SER A 21 14.77 27.62 0.61
CA SER A 21 13.85 27.73 -0.52
C SER A 21 13.81 26.44 -1.33
N SER A 22 12.76 26.27 -2.15
CA SER A 22 12.63 25.14 -3.08
C SER A 22 13.71 25.12 -4.15
N ALA A 23 14.37 26.25 -4.44
CA ALA A 23 15.44 26.35 -5.44
C ALA A 23 16.69 25.50 -5.11
N TYR A 24 16.83 25.06 -3.86
CA TYR A 24 17.91 24.16 -3.45
C TYR A 24 17.65 22.69 -3.87
N LEU A 25 16.41 22.34 -4.21
CA LEU A 25 16.04 21.02 -4.72
C LEU A 25 16.29 20.96 -6.22
N HIS A 26 17.38 20.31 -6.62
CA HIS A 26 17.79 20.16 -8.02
C HIS A 26 17.83 18.70 -8.50
N LEU A 27 17.83 17.74 -7.57
CA LEU A 27 17.94 16.32 -7.86
C LEU A 27 16.63 15.62 -7.51
N PHE A 28 15.62 15.79 -8.36
CA PHE A 28 14.38 15.03 -8.35
C PHE A 28 13.78 15.05 -9.76
N ASP A 29 12.88 14.12 -10.05
CA ASP A 29 12.07 14.13 -11.27
C ASP A 29 10.62 13.74 -10.96
N VAL A 30 9.70 14.10 -11.84
CA VAL A 30 8.28 13.75 -11.76
C VAL A 30 7.83 13.19 -13.10
N VAL A 31 7.66 11.88 -13.15
CA VAL A 31 7.33 11.18 -14.40
C VAL A 31 5.91 10.64 -14.41
N PRO A 32 5.21 10.62 -15.55
CA PRO A 32 3.93 9.92 -15.67
C PRO A 32 4.11 8.44 -15.36
N TYR A 33 3.30 7.91 -14.45
CA TYR A 33 3.38 6.51 -14.05
C TYR A 33 2.00 5.99 -13.67
N ASN A 34 1.52 5.00 -14.42
CA ASN A 34 0.26 4.29 -14.14
C ASN A 34 -0.95 5.22 -13.93
N GLY A 35 -1.14 6.20 -14.83
CA GLY A 35 -2.26 7.14 -14.76
C GLY A 35 -2.15 8.21 -13.68
N GLY A 36 -1.03 8.26 -12.95
CA GLY A 36 -0.66 9.34 -12.04
C GLY A 36 0.78 9.79 -12.26
N PHE A 37 1.44 10.23 -11.19
CA PHE A 37 2.82 10.70 -11.21
C PHE A 37 3.67 9.91 -10.22
N LEU A 38 4.93 9.67 -10.60
CA LEU A 38 5.96 9.10 -9.74
C LEU A 38 7.00 10.18 -9.44
N LEU A 39 7.19 10.48 -8.15
CA LEU A 39 8.29 11.31 -7.68
C LEU A 39 9.56 10.45 -7.62
N VAL A 40 10.53 10.77 -8.46
CA VAL A 40 11.84 10.13 -8.49
C VAL A 40 12.78 10.92 -7.59
N VAL A 41 13.28 10.26 -6.55
CA VAL A 41 14.17 10.85 -5.54
C VAL A 41 15.63 10.45 -5.81
N PRO A 42 16.62 11.13 -5.20
CA PRO A 42 18.02 10.72 -5.29
C PRO A 42 18.24 9.27 -4.87
N ASN A 43 19.18 8.61 -5.54
CA ASN A 43 19.54 7.23 -5.23
C ASN A 43 20.18 7.13 -3.84
N ARG A 44 19.77 6.11 -3.08
CA ARG A 44 20.21 5.95 -1.67
C ARG A 44 21.69 5.62 -1.52
N GLN A 45 22.27 4.90 -2.48
CA GLN A 45 23.68 4.51 -2.46
C GLN A 45 24.58 5.54 -3.16
N ASN A 46 24.07 6.15 -4.23
CA ASN A 46 24.77 7.16 -5.03
C ASN A 46 23.92 8.46 -5.11
N PRO A 47 23.96 9.34 -4.08
CA PRO A 47 23.03 10.45 -3.92
C PRO A 47 23.29 11.65 -4.84
N VAL A 48 24.09 11.47 -5.90
CA VAL A 48 24.28 12.44 -6.99
C VAL A 48 23.51 12.06 -8.26
N GLU A 49 22.86 10.89 -8.25
CA GLU A 49 22.03 10.37 -9.33
C GLU A 49 20.60 10.11 -8.83
N LEU A 50 19.65 10.01 -9.74
CA LEU A 50 18.27 9.64 -9.42
C LEU A 50 18.10 8.13 -9.30
N GLU A 51 17.14 7.67 -8.50
CA GLU A 51 16.73 6.27 -8.50
C GLU A 51 16.24 5.85 -9.90
N PRO A 52 16.62 4.66 -10.40
CA PRO A 52 16.07 4.14 -11.64
C PRO A 52 14.57 3.88 -11.47
N VAL A 53 13.79 4.26 -12.47
CA VAL A 53 12.36 3.96 -12.51
C VAL A 53 12.18 2.48 -12.88
N ILE A 54 11.91 1.65 -11.88
CA ILE A 54 11.66 0.21 -12.07
C ILE A 54 10.15 -0.04 -12.03
N PRO A 55 9.53 -0.50 -13.13
CA PRO A 55 8.11 -0.84 -13.13
C PRO A 55 7.79 -1.99 -12.17
N GLN A 56 6.96 -1.73 -11.18
CA GLN A 56 6.49 -2.72 -10.20
C GLN A 56 4.99 -2.96 -10.35
N GLN A 57 4.58 -3.57 -11.47
CA GLN A 57 3.17 -3.79 -11.80
C GLN A 57 2.42 -4.59 -10.74
N LYS A 58 3.05 -5.61 -10.15
CA LYS A 58 2.44 -6.44 -9.10
C LYS A 58 2.18 -5.64 -7.82
N LEU A 59 3.16 -4.86 -7.36
CA LEU A 59 3.01 -4.01 -6.18
C LEU A 59 1.91 -2.97 -6.38
N LEU A 60 1.90 -2.34 -7.56
CA LEU A 60 0.87 -1.37 -7.92
C LEU A 60 -0.53 -2.00 -7.92
N LYS A 61 -0.68 -3.19 -8.50
CA LYS A 61 -1.97 -3.91 -8.54
C LYS A 61 -2.50 -4.12 -7.12
N VAL A 62 -1.67 -4.68 -6.23
CA VAL A 62 -2.03 -4.90 -4.82
C VAL A 62 -2.40 -3.59 -4.12
N TYR A 63 -1.65 -2.51 -4.39
CA TYR A 63 -1.94 -1.21 -3.81
C TYR A 63 -3.29 -0.65 -4.27
N ARG A 64 -3.63 -0.80 -5.56
CA ARG A 64 -4.92 -0.37 -6.11
C ARG A 64 -6.09 -1.17 -5.55
N GLU A 65 -5.97 -2.49 -5.51
CA GLU A 65 -6.98 -3.38 -4.91
C GLU A 65 -7.24 -2.99 -3.44
N HIS A 66 -6.17 -2.66 -2.70
CA HIS A 66 -6.30 -2.19 -1.33
C HIS A 66 -7.06 -0.85 -1.22
N LEU A 67 -6.76 0.13 -2.09
CA LEU A 67 -7.48 1.41 -2.10
C LEU A 67 -8.97 1.24 -2.47
N GLU A 68 -9.27 0.38 -3.43
CA GLU A 68 -10.67 0.06 -3.78
C GLU A 68 -11.41 -0.59 -2.62
N PHE A 69 -10.76 -1.53 -1.91
CA PHE A 69 -11.31 -2.14 -0.70
C PHE A 69 -11.60 -1.11 0.40
N LEU A 70 -10.67 -0.18 0.67
CA LEU A 70 -10.88 0.89 1.67
C LEU A 70 -12.09 1.76 1.31
N LYS A 71 -12.22 2.10 0.03
CA LYS A 71 -13.35 2.88 -0.49
C LYS A 71 -14.69 2.15 -0.34
N ILE A 72 -14.75 0.86 -0.67
CA ILE A 72 -15.95 0.01 -0.50
C ILE A 72 -16.31 -0.10 0.99
N SER A 73 -15.30 -0.23 1.85
CA SER A 73 -15.45 -0.36 3.30
C SER A 73 -15.71 0.97 4.01
N LYS A 74 -15.72 2.10 3.30
CA LYS A 74 -15.86 3.47 3.85
C LYS A 74 -14.82 3.78 4.93
N LEU A 75 -13.59 3.31 4.72
CA LEU A 75 -12.44 3.47 5.61
C LEU A 75 -11.28 4.13 4.88
N ASP A 76 -11.50 5.34 4.38
CA ASP A 76 -10.49 6.04 3.59
C ASP A 76 -9.29 6.48 4.45
N ASN A 77 -9.49 6.63 5.76
CA ASN A 77 -8.44 7.01 6.71
C ASN A 77 -8.66 6.50 8.14
N VAL A 78 -7.66 6.70 9.00
CA VAL A 78 -7.72 6.36 10.44
C VAL A 78 -8.85 7.09 11.18
N GLY A 79 -9.22 8.30 10.75
CA GLY A 79 -10.33 9.05 11.31
C GLY A 79 -11.67 8.33 11.12
N ASP A 80 -11.88 7.73 9.95
CA ASP A 80 -13.08 6.94 9.64
C ASP A 80 -13.14 5.67 10.50
N LEU A 81 -12.01 4.97 10.65
CA LEU A 81 -11.91 3.81 11.54
C LEU A 81 -12.25 4.20 12.98
N ASN A 82 -11.66 5.28 13.49
CA ASN A 82 -11.93 5.77 14.83
C ASN A 82 -13.39 6.17 15.03
N LYS A 83 -14.01 6.76 14.00
CA LYS A 83 -15.44 7.09 14.02
C LYS A 83 -16.28 5.83 14.05
N ALA A 84 -15.94 4.80 13.29
CA ALA A 84 -16.65 3.53 13.29
C ALA A 84 -16.57 2.82 14.65
N ILE A 85 -15.41 2.85 15.31
CA ILE A 85 -15.23 2.34 16.68
C ILE A 85 -16.13 3.10 17.65
N ARG A 86 -16.07 4.44 17.66
CA ARG A 86 -16.90 5.27 18.56
C ARG A 86 -18.41 5.11 18.34
N THR A 87 -18.82 4.74 17.13
CA THR A 87 -20.22 4.54 16.75
C THR A 87 -20.67 3.08 16.81
N ASN A 88 -19.87 2.18 17.39
CA ASN A 88 -20.14 0.74 17.48
C ASN A 88 -20.39 0.02 16.14
N LYS A 89 -19.85 0.55 15.04
CA LYS A 89 -19.93 -0.04 13.69
C LYS A 89 -18.74 -0.90 13.31
N ILE A 90 -17.80 -1.10 14.23
CA ILE A 90 -16.56 -1.85 13.95
C ILE A 90 -16.80 -3.32 13.59
N SER A 91 -17.87 -3.94 14.12
CA SER A 91 -18.22 -5.33 13.81
C SER A 91 -18.56 -5.52 12.33
N GLU A 92 -19.30 -4.58 11.74
CA GLU A 92 -19.65 -4.60 10.31
C GLU A 92 -18.40 -4.54 9.43
N ILE A 93 -17.46 -3.64 9.78
CA ILE A 93 -16.16 -3.51 9.10
C ILE A 93 -15.35 -4.81 9.18
N ILE A 94 -15.29 -5.44 10.35
CA ILE A 94 -14.56 -6.69 10.54
C ILE A 94 -15.18 -7.79 9.66
N GLN A 95 -16.51 -7.89 9.63
CA GLN A 95 -17.20 -8.87 8.79
C GLN A 95 -16.92 -8.66 7.30
N VAL A 96 -16.98 -7.41 6.82
CA VAL A 96 -16.65 -7.08 5.42
C VAL A 96 -15.19 -7.42 5.11
N SER A 97 -14.27 -7.12 6.02
CA SER A 97 -12.84 -7.42 5.86
C SER A 97 -12.56 -8.93 5.80
N GLU A 98 -13.20 -9.72 6.68
CA GLU A 98 -13.06 -11.17 6.68
C GLU A 98 -13.67 -11.81 5.43
N ALA A 99 -14.83 -11.33 4.98
CA ALA A 99 -15.46 -11.80 3.74
C ALA A 99 -14.57 -11.50 2.53
N TYR A 100 -13.97 -10.30 2.47
CA TYR A 100 -13.02 -9.94 1.42
C TYR A 100 -11.79 -10.87 1.42
N GLN A 101 -11.18 -11.11 2.58
CA GLN A 101 -10.05 -12.04 2.68
C GLN A 101 -10.44 -13.48 2.30
N ALA A 102 -11.65 -13.91 2.65
CA ALA A 102 -12.13 -15.24 2.27
C ALA A 102 -12.30 -15.37 0.75
N ASN A 103 -12.80 -14.35 0.06
CA ASN A 103 -12.90 -14.33 -1.40
C ASN A 103 -11.52 -14.40 -2.07
N GLU A 104 -10.54 -13.61 -1.60
CA GLU A 104 -9.18 -13.67 -2.11
C GLU A 104 -8.55 -15.06 -1.94
N ILE A 105 -8.76 -15.71 -0.79
CA ILE A 105 -8.27 -17.08 -0.55
C ILE A 105 -8.95 -18.07 -1.51
N ALA A 106 -10.26 -17.93 -1.72
CA ALA A 106 -11.00 -18.77 -2.64
C ALA A 106 -10.52 -18.61 -4.10
N ASP A 107 -10.23 -17.39 -4.53
CA ASP A 107 -9.68 -17.11 -5.86
C ASP A 107 -8.27 -17.72 -6.03
N ILE A 108 -7.42 -17.64 -5.01
CA ILE A 108 -6.11 -18.30 -5.01
C ILE A 108 -6.26 -19.84 -5.08
N ALA A 109 -7.19 -20.41 -4.31
CA ALA A 109 -7.46 -21.85 -4.33
C ALA A 109 -7.95 -22.31 -5.70
N LYS A 110 -8.79 -21.51 -6.35
CA LYS A 110 -9.25 -21.74 -7.72
C LYS A 110 -8.08 -21.69 -8.73
N GLU A 111 -7.23 -20.67 -8.65
CA GLU A 111 -6.04 -20.56 -9.53
C GLU A 111 -5.09 -21.76 -9.36
N ILE A 112 -4.87 -22.21 -8.12
CA ILE A 112 -4.06 -23.41 -7.83
C ILE A 112 -4.69 -24.65 -8.46
N THR A 113 -6.01 -24.81 -8.33
CA THR A 113 -6.76 -25.96 -8.86
C THR A 113 -6.72 -26.00 -10.38
N GLU A 114 -6.90 -24.84 -11.04
CA GLU A 114 -6.79 -24.72 -12.49
C GLU A 114 -5.39 -25.13 -12.97
N ARG A 115 -4.33 -24.57 -12.36
CA ARG A 115 -2.94 -24.87 -12.71
C ARG A 115 -2.48 -26.27 -12.31
N TYR A 116 -3.14 -26.91 -11.35
CA TYR A 116 -2.87 -28.30 -10.98
C TYR A 116 -3.11 -29.24 -12.17
N ASN A 117 -4.14 -28.96 -12.97
CA ASN A 117 -4.44 -29.71 -14.20
C ASN A 117 -3.34 -29.52 -15.26
N ASP A 118 -2.63 -28.39 -15.23
CA ASP A 118 -1.49 -28.07 -16.11
C ASP A 118 -0.14 -28.57 -15.58
N GLY A 119 -0.13 -29.31 -14.45
CA GLY A 119 1.07 -29.92 -13.89
C GLY A 119 1.69 -29.18 -12.71
N LEU A 120 1.02 -28.17 -12.13
CA LEU A 120 1.45 -27.58 -10.84
C LEU A 120 1.47 -28.65 -9.74
N ARG A 121 2.58 -28.77 -9.01
CA ARG A 121 2.75 -29.74 -7.90
C ARG A 121 3.27 -29.12 -6.61
N VAL A 122 3.82 -27.91 -6.66
CA VAL A 122 4.41 -27.24 -5.49
C VAL A 122 3.90 -25.80 -5.42
N VAL A 123 3.39 -25.41 -4.25
CA VAL A 123 2.98 -24.04 -3.93
C VAL A 123 3.81 -23.57 -2.74
N LEU A 124 4.44 -22.40 -2.86
CA LEU A 124 5.26 -21.79 -1.81
C LEU A 124 4.52 -20.62 -1.17
N ILE A 125 4.31 -20.70 0.14
CA ILE A 125 3.70 -19.61 0.93
C ILE A 125 4.82 -18.86 1.65
N SER A 126 5.12 -17.64 1.19
CA SER A 126 6.19 -16.80 1.73
C SER A 126 5.66 -15.60 2.52
N GLY A 127 6.48 -15.07 3.43
CA GLY A 127 6.18 -13.87 4.22
C GLY A 127 7.05 -13.76 5.49
N PRO A 128 7.19 -12.57 6.09
CA PRO A 128 7.95 -12.37 7.33
C PRO A 128 7.42 -13.23 8.50
N SER A 129 8.20 -13.37 9.58
CA SER A 129 7.69 -14.03 10.79
C SER A 129 6.40 -13.35 11.28
N SER A 130 5.46 -14.13 11.83
CA SER A 130 4.16 -13.65 12.31
C SER A 130 3.21 -13.04 11.27
N SER A 131 3.47 -13.16 9.96
CA SER A 131 2.60 -12.65 8.88
C SER A 131 1.35 -13.52 8.60
N GLY A 132 1.04 -14.50 9.46
CA GLY A 132 -0.13 -15.36 9.28
C GLY A 132 0.01 -16.54 8.29
N LYS A 133 1.22 -16.90 7.83
CA LYS A 133 1.45 -18.00 6.86
C LYS A 133 0.76 -19.32 7.23
N THR A 134 0.87 -19.75 8.49
CA THR A 134 0.27 -21.00 8.96
C THR A 134 -1.26 -20.93 8.94
N THR A 135 -1.84 -19.79 9.30
CA THR A 135 -3.29 -19.55 9.24
C THR A 135 -3.77 -19.53 7.80
N PHE A 136 -3.05 -18.82 6.91
CA PHE A 136 -3.36 -18.77 5.49
C PHE A 136 -3.33 -20.17 4.86
N ARG A 137 -2.28 -20.95 5.11
CA ARG A 137 -2.20 -22.36 4.67
C ARG A 137 -3.44 -23.14 5.10
N LYS A 138 -3.82 -23.08 6.38
CA LYS A 138 -4.99 -23.80 6.90
C LYS A 138 -6.29 -23.37 6.23
N ARG A 139 -6.47 -22.07 5.95
CA ARG A 139 -7.66 -21.56 5.25
C ARG A 139 -7.71 -22.00 3.79
N LEU A 140 -6.56 -22.27 3.17
CA LEU A 140 -6.45 -22.71 1.78
C LEU A 140 -6.62 -24.23 1.61
N GLU A 141 -6.45 -25.01 2.69
CA GLU A 141 -6.70 -26.46 2.71
C GLU A 141 -8.19 -26.83 2.78
N VAL A 142 -9.05 -25.87 3.15
CA VAL A 142 -10.51 -26.02 3.27
C VAL A 142 -11.18 -25.69 1.96
#